data_AF-A0A974X564-F1
#
_entry.id   AF-A0A974X564-F1
#
_cell.length_a   1.000
_cell.length_b   1.000
_cell.length_c   1.000
_cell.angle_alpha   90.00
_cell.angle_beta   90.00
_cell.angle_gamma   90.00
#
_symmetry.space_group_name_H-M   'P 1'
#
loop_
_entity.id
_entity.type
_entity.pdbx_description
1 polymer ?
#
loop_
_entity_poly.entity_id
_entity_poly.type
_entity_poly.pdbx_seq_one_letter_code
_entity_poly.pdbx_strand_id
1 'polypeptide(L)'
;MALSESEFYEAGMSLPPDVRKHVALRLLESVDPQEAFDLGSDSWLHSEAAAAYDGLKADPSKAIPAETVRASFAAKWAARL
;
A
#
# COMPACT_ATOMS: atom_id res chain seq x y z
N MET A 1 29.88 -17.59 22.55
CA MET A 1 28.81 -17.99 21.61
C MET A 1 27.86 -16.82 21.51
N ALA A 2 27.59 -16.32 20.30
CA ALA A 2 26.52 -15.34 20.09
C ALA A 2 25.21 -16.13 19.93
N LEU A 3 24.15 -15.72 20.66
CA LEU A 3 22.83 -16.30 20.50
C LEU A 3 22.28 -15.94 19.10
N SER A 4 21.51 -16.85 18.52
CA SER A 4 20.76 -16.60 17.29
C SER A 4 19.53 -15.72 17.57
N GLU A 5 18.98 -15.15 16.51
CA GLU A 5 17.83 -14.22 16.57
C GLU A 5 16.58 -14.89 17.17
N SER A 6 16.36 -16.16 16.83
CA SER A 6 15.29 -16.98 17.40
C SER A 6 15.51 -17.25 18.89
N GLU A 7 16.76 -17.48 19.33
CA GLU A 7 17.07 -17.67 20.75
C GLU A 7 16.86 -16.39 21.58
N PHE A 8 17.10 -15.20 20.99
CA PHE A 8 16.75 -13.93 21.64
C PHE A 8 15.24 -13.75 21.79
N TYR A 9 14.46 -14.11 20.77
CA TYR A 9 13.00 -14.05 20.80
C TYR A 9 12.40 -15.00 21.85
N GLU A 10 12.82 -16.27 21.84
CA GLU A 10 12.35 -17.29 22.80
C GLU A 10 12.76 -16.97 24.25
N ALA A 11 13.90 -16.31 24.44
CA ALA A 11 14.34 -15.85 25.77
C ALA A 11 13.61 -14.57 26.25
N GLY A 12 12.70 -14.00 25.45
CA GLY A 12 12.01 -12.74 25.77
C GLY A 12 12.96 -11.54 25.88
N MET A 13 14.16 -11.64 25.29
CA MET A 13 15.19 -10.61 25.35
C MET A 13 15.04 -9.62 24.19
N SER A 14 15.32 -8.34 24.45
CA SER A 14 15.37 -7.35 23.37
C SER A 14 16.49 -7.69 22.39
N LEU A 15 16.17 -7.72 21.09
CA LEU A 15 17.16 -7.95 20.05
C LEU A 15 18.26 -6.86 20.08
N PRO A 16 19.56 -7.24 20.04
CA PRO A 16 20.65 -6.29 19.87
C PRO A 16 20.49 -5.42 18.60
N PRO A 17 21.03 -4.19 18.55
CA PRO A 17 20.85 -3.28 17.42
C PRO A 17 21.17 -3.89 16.04
N ASP A 18 22.26 -4.64 15.93
CA ASP A 18 22.68 -5.27 14.67
C ASP A 18 21.72 -6.40 14.25
N VAL A 19 21.22 -7.16 15.22
CA VAL A 19 20.22 -8.21 14.99
C VAL A 19 18.90 -7.60 14.55
N ARG A 20 18.45 -6.51 15.17
CA ARG A 20 17.24 -5.78 14.74
C ARG A 20 17.34 -5.33 13.28
N LYS A 21 18.49 -4.79 12.88
CA LYS A 21 18.73 -4.36 11.51
C LYS A 21 18.66 -5.55 10.54
N HIS A 22 19.29 -6.66 10.89
CA HIS A 22 19.29 -7.86 10.06
C HIS A 22 17.88 -8.44 9.89
N VAL A 23 17.12 -8.58 10.99
CA VAL A 23 15.74 -9.05 10.97
C VAL A 23 14.85 -8.10 10.17
N ALA A 24 15.00 -6.79 10.32
CA ALA A 24 14.20 -5.81 9.57
C ALA A 24 14.42 -5.92 8.05
N LEU A 25 15.66 -6.13 7.60
CA LEU A 25 15.96 -6.36 6.18
C LEU A 25 15.33 -7.65 5.67
N ARG A 26 15.45 -8.76 6.42
CA ARG A 26 14.82 -10.02 6.05
C ARG A 26 13.29 -9.93 6.01
N LEU A 27 12.68 -9.21 6.94
CA LEU A 27 11.24 -8.98 6.93
C LEU A 27 10.82 -8.18 5.70
N LEU A 28 11.57 -7.13 5.35
CA LEU A 28 11.31 -6.35 4.14
C LEU A 28 11.44 -7.19 2.87
N GLU A 29 12.46 -8.05 2.79
CA GLU A 29 12.67 -8.98 1.67
C GLU A 29 11.59 -10.08 1.60
N SER A 30 10.95 -10.41 2.74
CA SER A 30 9.88 -11.40 2.80
C SER A 30 8.51 -10.86 2.40
N VAL A 31 8.35 -9.53 2.27
CA VAL A 31 7.10 -8.94 1.78
C VAL A 31 6.96 -9.28 0.30
N ASP A 32 5.97 -10.10 -0.02
CA ASP A 32 5.55 -10.29 -1.40
C ASP A 32 4.88 -8.99 -1.89
N PRO A 33 5.45 -8.30 -2.90
CA PRO A 33 4.85 -7.08 -3.42
C PRO A 33 3.43 -7.29 -3.96
N GLN A 34 3.13 -8.49 -4.46
CA GLN A 34 1.81 -8.82 -4.98
C GLN A 34 0.80 -8.95 -3.83
N GLU A 35 1.12 -9.68 -2.77
CA GLU A 35 0.25 -9.80 -1.60
C GLU A 35 0.02 -8.43 -0.93
N ALA A 36 1.06 -7.61 -0.82
CA ALA A 36 0.95 -6.26 -0.29
C ALA A 36 0.06 -5.37 -1.16
N PHE A 37 0.18 -5.48 -2.49
CA PHE A 37 -0.70 -4.79 -3.43
C PHE A 37 -2.14 -5.28 -3.30
N ASP A 38 -2.36 -6.59 -3.25
CA ASP A 38 -3.69 -7.18 -3.16
C ASP A 38 -4.41 -6.68 -1.91
N LEU A 39 -3.79 -6.78 -0.73
CA LEU A 39 -4.34 -6.27 0.53
C LEU A 39 -4.63 -4.76 0.50
N GLY A 40 -3.70 -3.98 -0.03
CA GLY A 40 -3.86 -2.53 -0.16
C GLY A 40 -5.02 -2.17 -1.10
N SER A 41 -5.12 -2.86 -2.23
CA SER A 41 -6.17 -2.65 -3.22
C SER A 41 -7.53 -3.04 -2.68
N ASP A 42 -7.64 -4.16 -1.96
CA ASP A 42 -8.89 -4.62 -1.36
C ASP A 42 -9.40 -3.64 -0.30
N SER A 43 -8.50 -3.14 0.55
CA SER A 43 -8.83 -2.14 1.56
C SER A 43 -9.33 -0.83 0.93
N TRP A 44 -8.65 -0.34 -0.11
CA TRP A 44 -9.04 0.86 -0.83
C TRP A 44 -10.39 0.68 -1.56
N LEU A 45 -10.61 -0.48 -2.18
CA LEU A 45 -11.86 -0.79 -2.87
C LEU A 45 -13.06 -0.74 -1.93
N HIS A 46 -12.92 -1.30 -0.73
CA HIS A 46 -14.01 -1.35 0.25
C HIS A 46 -14.27 -0.02 0.96
N SER A 47 -13.24 0.80 1.16
CA SER A 47 -13.36 2.05 1.93
C SER A 47 -13.66 3.27 1.07
N GLU A 48 -12.86 3.49 0.02
CA GLU A 48 -12.91 4.71 -0.78
C GLU A 48 -13.69 4.50 -2.07
N ALA A 49 -13.37 3.45 -2.84
CA ALA A 49 -13.98 3.25 -4.14
C ALA A 49 -15.49 2.97 -4.03
N ALA A 50 -15.89 2.12 -3.08
CA ALA A 50 -17.30 1.85 -2.79
C ALA A 50 -18.05 3.13 -2.41
N ALA A 51 -17.51 3.94 -1.49
CA ALA A 51 -18.13 5.19 -1.06
C ALA A 51 -18.27 6.21 -2.21
N ALA A 52 -17.25 6.33 -3.06
CA ALA A 52 -17.29 7.20 -4.23
C ALA A 52 -18.35 6.74 -5.25
N TYR A 53 -18.43 5.43 -5.49
CA TYR A 53 -19.42 4.85 -6.39
C TYR A 53 -20.84 5.02 -5.88
N ASP A 54 -21.09 4.76 -4.60
CA ASP A 54 -22.38 4.96 -3.97
C ASP A 54 -22.80 6.44 -3.99
N GLY A 55 -21.85 7.35 -3.77
CA GLY A 55 -22.07 8.79 -3.90
C GLY A 55 -22.48 9.20 -5.33
N LEU A 56 -21.85 8.62 -6.35
CA LEU A 56 -22.22 8.86 -7.75
C LEU A 56 -23.57 8.25 -8.10
N LYS A 57 -23.90 7.07 -7.57
CA LYS A 57 -25.23 6.47 -7.72
C LYS A 57 -26.33 7.34 -7.10
N ALA A 58 -26.05 7.90 -5.91
CA ALA A 58 -26.99 8.76 -5.21
C ALA A 58 -27.20 10.11 -5.94
N ASP A 59 -26.16 10.62 -6.60
CA ASP A 59 -26.23 11.87 -7.37
C ASP A 59 -25.48 11.76 -8.72
N PRO A 60 -26.15 11.25 -9.77
CA PRO A 60 -25.55 11.10 -11.09
C PRO A 60 -25.15 12.42 -11.76
N SER A 61 -25.67 13.56 -11.30
CA SER A 61 -25.31 14.88 -11.86
C SER A 61 -23.85 15.24 -11.61
N LYS A 62 -23.20 14.58 -10.65
CA LYS A 62 -21.76 14.71 -10.35
C LYS A 62 -20.86 13.95 -11.32
N ALA A 63 -21.42 13.19 -12.26
CA ALA A 63 -20.63 12.47 -13.25
C ALA A 63 -19.78 13.43 -14.09
N ILE A 64 -18.49 13.12 -14.25
CA ILE A 64 -17.60 13.85 -15.13
C ILE A 64 -17.63 13.18 -16.52
N PRO A 65 -17.90 13.93 -17.61
CA PRO A 65 -17.85 13.37 -18.96
C PRO A 65 -16.48 12.77 -19.29
N ALA A 66 -16.47 11.66 -20.02
CA ALA A 66 -15.25 10.94 -20.37
C ALA A 66 -14.24 11.83 -21.13
N GLU A 67 -14.74 12.72 -21.98
CA GLU A 67 -13.94 13.67 -22.76
C GLU A 67 -13.21 14.65 -21.85
N THR A 68 -13.87 15.15 -20.80
CA THR A 68 -13.28 16.03 -19.79
C THR A 68 -12.18 15.30 -19.01
N VAL A 69 -12.40 14.03 -18.65
CA VAL A 69 -11.40 13.20 -18.00
C VAL A 69 -10.18 13.04 -18.91
N ARG A 70 -10.36 12.61 -20.16
CA ARG A 70 -9.27 12.41 -21.12
C ARG A 70 -8.47 13.70 -21.36
N ALA A 71 -9.14 14.83 -21.54
CA ALA A 71 -8.48 16.14 -21.71
C ALA A 71 -7.64 16.52 -20.48
N SER A 72 -8.16 16.29 -19.28
CA SER A 72 -7.43 16.55 -18.03
C SER A 72 -6.18 15.68 -17.89
N PHE A 73 -6.27 14.40 -18.25
CA PHE A 73 -5.12 13.50 -18.26
C PHE A 73 -4.07 13.93 -19.31
N ALA A 74 -4.49 14.28 -20.52
CA ALA A 74 -3.59 14.75 -21.56
C ALA A 74 -2.84 16.02 -21.14
N ALA A 75 -3.54 16.98 -20.52
CA ALA A 75 -2.92 18.20 -20.00
C ALA A 75 -1.91 17.90 -18.87
N LYS A 76 -2.25 17.01 -17.93
CA LYS A 76 -1.31 16.58 -16.88
C LYS A 76 -0.06 15.91 -17.44
N TRP A 77 -0.24 15.07 -18.47
CA TRP A 77 0.88 14.40 -19.12
C TRP A 77 1.78 15.39 -19.87
N ALA A 78 1.19 16.32 -20.63
CA ALA A 78 1.91 17.36 -21.34
C ALA A 78 2.73 18.26 -20.39
N ALA A 79 2.20 18.55 -19.19
CA ALA A 79 2.91 19.34 -18.17
C ALA A 79 4.08 18.61 -17.49
N ARG A 80 4.22 17.30 -17.72
CA ARG A 80 5.32 16.48 -17.17
C ARG A 80 6.49 16.33 -18.14
N LEU A 81 6.29 16.70 -19.41
CA LEU A 81 7.31 16.78 -20.46
C LEU A 81 7.98 18.16 -20.42
#